data_AF-A0A1B6G4Y8-F1
#
_entry.id   AF-A0A1B6G4Y8-F1
#
_cell.length_a   1.000
_cell.length_b   1.000
_cell.length_c   1.000
_cell.angle_alpha   90.00
_cell.angle_beta   90.00
_cell.angle_gamma   90.00
#
_symmetry.space_group_name_H-M   'P 1'
#
loop_
_entity.id
_entity.type
_entity.pdbx_description
1 polymer ?
#
loop_
_entity_poly.entity_id
_entity_poly.type
_entity_poly.pdbx_seq_one_letter_code
_entity_poly.pdbx_strand_id
1 'polypeptide(L)'
;GQNQIQRNSQQSTRFVQQQPNTRALFAQAQQGAFYYNQTAQEQQLYRLPQNLLLPQGSQQGQQYVLAVTVHQYQPNQDQQSQLYQPYDNRPEGFPFDRPVKYNYFQQYKNFYYQTVYVYNQNQQQVNNPAQ
;
A
#
# COMPACT_ATOMS: atom_id res chain seq x y z
N GLY A 1 24.00 13.75 4.31
CA GLY A 1 24.56 12.48 4.81
C GLY A 1 23.96 11.31 4.06
N GLN A 2 24.45 10.09 4.32
CA GLN A 2 23.88 8.86 3.79
C GLN A 2 22.73 8.39 4.69
N ASN A 3 21.58 8.06 4.11
CA ASN A 3 20.40 7.58 4.82
C ASN A 3 19.91 6.27 4.22
N GLN A 4 19.31 5.41 5.04
CA GLN A 4 18.65 4.17 4.62
C GLN A 4 17.21 4.18 5.13
N ILE A 5 16.25 4.02 4.22
CA ILE A 5 14.82 3.97 4.56
C ILE A 5 14.33 2.55 4.33
N GLN A 6 13.66 1.98 5.33
CA GLN A 6 13.03 0.67 5.24
C GLN A 6 11.53 0.82 5.47
N ARG A 7 10.71 0.18 4.64
CA ARG A 7 9.25 0.20 4.75
C ARG A 7 8.67 -1.17 4.45
N ASN A 8 7.85 -1.66 5.36
CA ASN A 8 7.11 -2.91 5.21
C ASN A 8 5.80 -2.66 4.43
N SER A 9 5.36 -3.64 3.63
CA SER A 9 4.13 -3.57 2.84
C SER A 9 2.87 -3.35 3.69
N GLN A 10 2.88 -3.79 4.95
CA GLN A 10 1.80 -3.60 5.93
C GLN A 10 1.70 -2.14 6.45
N GLN A 11 2.71 -1.31 6.18
CA GLN A 11 2.73 0.11 6.55
C GLN A 11 2.16 1.01 5.44
N SER A 12 1.57 0.43 4.39
CA SER A 12 0.92 1.21 3.34
C SER A 12 -0.38 1.83 3.85
N THR A 13 -0.58 3.13 3.62
CA THR A 13 -1.84 3.81 3.97
C THR A 13 -2.93 3.62 2.92
N ARG A 14 -2.60 3.01 1.77
CA ARG A 14 -3.53 2.75 0.66
C ARG A 14 -4.29 1.43 0.81
N PHE A 15 -3.82 0.54 1.69
CA PHE A 15 -4.39 -0.79 1.87
C PHE A 15 -4.82 -1.02 3.32
N VAL A 16 -5.82 -1.87 3.51
CA VAL A 16 -6.38 -2.21 4.82
C VAL A 16 -6.46 -3.71 5.03
N GLN A 17 -6.35 -4.14 6.28
CA GLN A 17 -6.52 -5.55 6.65
C GLN A 17 -7.93 -6.02 6.33
N GLN A 18 -8.08 -7.32 6.07
CA GLN A 18 -9.39 -7.91 5.87
C GLN A 18 -10.27 -7.70 7.10
N GLN A 19 -11.53 -7.35 6.85
CA GLN A 19 -12.49 -7.19 7.92
C GLN A 19 -12.80 -8.57 8.54
N PRO A 20 -12.91 -8.66 9.87
CA PRO A 20 -13.36 -9.87 10.52
C PRO A 20 -14.77 -10.24 10.06
N ASN A 21 -15.03 -11.53 9.93
CA ASN A 21 -16.38 -12.00 9.65
C ASN A 21 -17.32 -11.77 10.86
N THR A 22 -18.63 -11.80 10.61
CA THR A 22 -19.67 -11.55 11.62
C THR A 22 -19.52 -12.44 12.86
N ARG A 23 -19.13 -13.70 12.70
CA ARG A 23 -18.95 -14.64 13.82
C ARG A 23 -17.79 -14.21 14.73
N ALA A 24 -16.67 -13.82 14.14
CA ALA A 24 -15.51 -13.30 14.88
C ALA A 24 -15.86 -12.00 15.61
N LEU A 25 -16.63 -11.12 14.98
CA LEU A 25 -17.13 -9.89 15.62
C LEU A 25 -18.01 -10.19 16.85
N PHE A 26 -18.94 -11.14 16.74
CA PHE A 26 -19.76 -11.55 17.89
C PHE A 26 -18.93 -12.17 19.02
N ALA A 27 -17.94 -12.99 18.70
CA ALA A 27 -17.04 -13.56 19.70
C ALA A 27 -16.23 -12.48 20.43
N GLN A 28 -15.71 -11.49 19.70
CA GLN A 28 -15.03 -10.32 20.28
C GLN A 28 -15.97 -9.52 21.19
N ALA A 29 -17.25 -9.39 20.81
CA ALA A 29 -18.24 -8.68 21.61
C ALA A 29 -18.54 -9.38 22.93
N GLN A 30 -18.68 -10.70 22.90
CA GLN A 30 -18.87 -11.51 24.11
C GLN A 30 -17.66 -11.44 25.06
N GLN A 31 -16.46 -11.25 24.53
CA GLN A 31 -15.22 -11.10 25.30
C GLN A 31 -15.00 -9.67 25.83
N GLY A 32 -15.93 -8.74 25.59
CA GLY A 32 -15.76 -7.32 25.95
C GLY A 32 -14.67 -6.60 25.15
N ALA A 33 -14.16 -7.22 24.08
CA ALA A 33 -13.12 -6.69 23.20
C ALA A 33 -13.70 -5.95 21.97
N PHE A 34 -15.03 -5.94 21.81
CA PHE A 34 -15.70 -5.20 20.73
C PHE A 34 -15.82 -3.73 21.09
N TYR A 35 -14.82 -2.95 20.68
CA TYR A 35 -14.88 -1.51 20.72
C TYR A 35 -15.63 -1.01 19.48
N TYR A 36 -16.93 -0.75 19.64
CA TYR A 36 -17.73 -0.03 18.64
C TYR A 36 -17.08 1.30 18.22
N ASN A 37 -16.24 1.90 19.07
CA ASN A 37 -15.46 3.13 18.81
C ASN A 37 -14.19 2.94 17.96
N GLN A 38 -13.95 1.77 17.37
CA GLN A 38 -12.99 1.66 16.26
C GLN A 38 -13.53 2.21 14.95
N THR A 39 -14.61 2.99 14.99
CA THR A 39 -15.13 3.84 13.93
C THR A 39 -14.18 4.97 13.51
N ALA A 40 -12.97 5.09 14.08
CA ALA A 40 -11.86 5.69 13.33
C ALA A 40 -11.53 4.92 12.02
N GLN A 41 -11.97 3.66 11.92
CA GLN A 41 -12.04 2.87 10.68
C GLN A 41 -13.22 3.28 9.77
N GLU A 42 -14.19 4.12 10.20
CA GLU A 42 -15.24 4.67 9.31
C GLU A 42 -14.67 5.59 8.23
N GLN A 43 -13.44 6.06 8.40
CA GLN A 43 -12.71 6.77 7.36
C GLN A 43 -12.07 5.84 6.31
N GLN A 44 -12.18 4.51 6.43
CA GLN A 44 -11.45 3.55 5.60
C GLN A 44 -12.24 2.96 4.44
N LEU A 45 -13.45 3.48 4.16
CA LEU A 45 -14.34 2.97 3.10
C LEU A 45 -13.75 3.03 1.66
N TYR A 46 -12.66 3.78 1.46
CA TYR A 46 -12.03 3.99 0.15
C TYR A 46 -10.63 3.38 0.02
N ARG A 47 -10.32 2.31 0.76
CA ARG A 47 -9.00 1.65 0.71
C ARG A 47 -9.08 0.22 0.17
N LEU A 48 -8.01 -0.21 -0.49
CA LEU A 48 -7.95 -1.53 -1.10
C LEU A 48 -7.62 -2.61 -0.05
N PRO A 49 -8.15 -3.83 -0.17
CA PRO A 49 -7.75 -4.94 0.70
C PRO A 49 -6.25 -5.26 0.58
N GLN A 50 -5.56 -5.48 1.69
CA GLN A 50 -4.12 -5.75 1.74
C GLN A 50 -3.71 -7.00 0.95
N ASN A 51 -4.60 -8.00 0.86
CA ASN A 51 -4.39 -9.20 0.05
C ASN A 51 -4.51 -8.96 -1.46
N LEU A 52 -4.89 -7.75 -1.88
CA LEU A 52 -4.93 -7.31 -3.28
C LEU A 52 -3.84 -6.27 -3.59
N LEU A 53 -2.82 -6.13 -2.72
CA LEU A 53 -1.69 -5.23 -2.92
C LEU A 53 -0.92 -5.51 -4.21
N LEU A 54 -0.73 -6.78 -4.53
CA LEU A 54 0.02 -7.23 -5.69
C LEU A 54 -0.92 -7.83 -6.73
N PRO A 55 -0.67 -7.60 -8.03
CA PRO A 55 -1.37 -8.34 -9.08
C PRO A 55 -1.03 -9.82 -9.00
N GLN A 56 -1.87 -10.65 -9.62
CA GLN A 56 -1.57 -12.06 -9.76
C GLN A 56 -0.28 -12.26 -10.56
N GLY A 57 0.71 -12.92 -9.96
CA GLY A 57 1.96 -13.29 -10.61
C GLY A 57 1.84 -14.54 -11.49
N SER A 58 2.98 -14.99 -11.99
CA SER A 58 3.12 -16.29 -12.66
C SER A 58 4.01 -17.22 -11.84
N GLN A 59 3.98 -18.53 -12.10
CA GLN A 59 4.89 -19.48 -11.44
C GLN A 59 6.36 -19.17 -11.74
N GLN A 60 6.66 -18.67 -12.94
CA GLN A 60 8.00 -18.31 -13.38
C GLN A 60 8.44 -16.92 -12.91
N GLY A 61 7.55 -16.18 -12.27
CA GLY A 61 7.75 -14.77 -11.91
C GLY A 61 7.30 -13.85 -13.03
N GLN A 62 6.26 -13.07 -12.78
CA GLN A 62 5.82 -12.03 -13.69
C GLN A 62 6.62 -10.77 -13.42
N GLN A 63 7.26 -10.23 -14.46
CA GLN A 63 8.11 -9.05 -14.33
C GLN A 63 7.29 -7.76 -14.25
N TYR A 64 7.65 -6.89 -13.31
CA TYR A 64 7.14 -5.53 -13.14
C TYR A 64 8.31 -4.57 -12.88
N VAL A 65 8.03 -3.26 -12.91
CA VAL A 65 8.98 -2.23 -12.51
C VAL A 65 8.43 -1.52 -11.26
N LEU A 66 9.22 -1.56 -10.18
CA LEU A 66 8.97 -0.75 -8.99
C LEU A 66 9.68 0.61 -9.17
N ALA A 67 8.90 1.68 -9.22
CA ALA A 67 9.40 3.05 -9.24
C ALA A 67 9.33 3.66 -7.83
N VAL A 68 10.44 4.25 -7.38
CA VAL A 68 10.52 4.98 -6.12
C VAL A 68 10.98 6.40 -6.43
N THR A 69 10.25 7.38 -5.93
CA THR A 69 10.58 8.79 -6.10
C THR A 69 10.66 9.49 -4.75
N VAL A 70 11.63 10.38 -4.60
CA VAL A 70 11.81 11.16 -3.37
C VAL A 70 11.70 12.64 -3.72
N HIS A 71 10.85 13.36 -3.00
CA HIS A 71 10.63 14.78 -3.24
C HIS A 71 10.64 15.53 -1.92
N GLN A 72 10.94 16.83 -1.98
CA GLN A 72 10.79 17.70 -0.82
C GLN A 72 9.32 17.71 -0.39
N TYR A 73 9.05 17.45 0.88
CA TYR A 73 7.69 17.52 1.42
C TYR A 73 7.14 18.94 1.32
N GLN A 74 5.92 19.09 0.79
CA GLN A 74 5.24 20.37 0.68
C GLN A 74 3.90 20.27 1.43
N PRO A 75 3.84 20.75 2.68
CA PRO A 75 2.65 20.57 3.51
C PRO A 75 1.46 21.32 2.91
N ASN A 76 0.31 20.66 2.84
CA ASN A 76 -0.97 21.31 2.58
C ASN A 76 -1.71 21.53 3.90
N GLN A 77 -1.69 22.75 4.44
CA GLN A 77 -2.34 23.07 5.72
C GLN A 77 -3.87 23.07 5.60
N ASP A 78 -4.41 23.28 4.40
CA ASP A 78 -5.86 23.40 4.16
C ASP A 78 -6.56 22.05 3.90
N GLN A 79 -5.79 20.98 3.65
CA GLN A 79 -6.30 19.62 3.37
C GLN A 79 -6.04 18.63 4.51
N GLN A 80 -6.33 19.00 5.76
CA GLN A 80 -6.24 18.09 6.90
C GLN A 80 -7.34 16.99 6.90
N SER A 81 -7.54 16.26 5.80
CA SER A 81 -8.38 15.08 5.79
C SER A 81 -7.59 13.89 6.37
N GLN A 82 -7.95 13.38 7.55
CA GLN A 82 -7.25 12.27 8.23
C GLN A 82 -7.02 10.99 7.38
N LEU A 83 -7.62 10.93 6.18
CA LEU A 83 -7.59 9.87 5.20
C LEU A 83 -6.21 9.61 4.57
N TYR A 84 -5.41 10.64 4.27
CA TYR A 84 -4.20 10.50 3.44
C TYR A 84 -2.99 11.23 4.04
N GLN A 85 -2.26 10.53 4.91
CA GLN A 85 -0.97 10.99 5.43
C GLN A 85 0.20 10.42 4.61
N PRO A 86 1.29 11.18 4.39
CA PRO A 86 1.46 12.61 4.72
C PRO A 86 0.71 13.53 3.74
N TYR A 87 0.30 14.71 4.22
CA TYR A 87 -0.38 15.74 3.42
C TYR A 87 0.57 16.46 2.46
N ASP A 88 0.57 16.06 1.20
CA ASP A 88 1.32 16.75 0.14
C ASP A 88 0.38 17.69 -0.62
N ASN A 89 0.84 18.91 -0.95
CA ASN A 89 0.08 19.87 -1.76
C ASN A 89 0.07 19.51 -3.26
N ARG A 90 0.82 18.47 -3.64
CA ARG A 90 0.90 17.96 -5.01
C ARG A 90 -0.36 17.17 -5.40
N PRO A 91 -0.65 17.09 -6.71
CA PRO A 91 -1.79 16.31 -7.19
C PRO A 91 -1.65 14.82 -6.85
N GLU A 92 -2.78 14.15 -6.70
CA GLU A 92 -2.82 12.70 -6.52
C GLU A 92 -2.16 12.00 -7.73
N GLY A 93 -1.30 11.03 -7.45
CA GLY A 93 -0.54 10.32 -8.49
C GLY A 93 0.76 11.00 -8.91
N PHE A 94 1.09 12.20 -8.40
CA PHE A 94 2.37 12.84 -8.66
C PHE A 94 3.55 11.90 -8.35
N PRO A 95 4.60 11.86 -9.20
CA PRO A 95 4.84 12.65 -10.42
C PRO A 95 4.29 12.03 -11.71
N PHE A 96 3.43 11.02 -11.61
CA PHE A 96 2.82 10.29 -12.73
C PHE A 96 1.37 10.70 -13.01
N ASP A 97 0.91 11.83 -12.44
CA ASP A 97 -0.44 12.37 -12.60
C ASP A 97 -0.71 12.92 -14.01
N ARG A 98 0.34 13.12 -14.81
CA ARG A 98 0.26 13.72 -16.14
C ARG A 98 1.30 13.12 -17.10
N PRO A 99 1.09 13.22 -18.43
CA PRO A 99 2.11 12.89 -19.41
C PRO A 99 3.34 13.79 -19.24
N VAL A 100 4.52 13.17 -19.22
CA VAL A 100 5.82 13.85 -19.17
C VAL A 100 6.72 13.24 -20.23
N LYS A 101 7.61 14.04 -20.82
CA LYS A 101 8.61 13.50 -21.75
C LYS A 101 9.51 12.51 -21.02
N TYR A 102 9.66 11.31 -21.57
CA TYR A 102 10.36 10.19 -20.95
C TYR A 102 11.79 10.53 -20.48
N ASN A 103 12.50 11.37 -21.25
CA ASN A 103 13.85 11.80 -20.93
C ASN A 103 13.95 12.56 -19.59
N TYR A 104 12.90 13.24 -19.15
CA TYR A 104 12.92 13.94 -17.85
C TYR A 104 13.02 12.95 -16.69
N PHE A 105 12.27 11.84 -16.73
CA PHE A 105 12.31 10.84 -15.67
C PHE A 105 13.64 10.08 -15.57
N GLN A 106 14.41 10.00 -16.66
CA GLN A 106 15.75 9.38 -16.65
C GLN A 106 16.84 10.30 -16.12
N GLN A 107 16.64 11.62 -16.20
CA GLN A 107 17.65 12.61 -15.84
C GLN A 107 17.66 12.93 -14.33
N TYR A 108 16.54 12.71 -13.65
CA TYR A 108 16.37 13.06 -12.26
C TYR A 108 16.96 12.00 -11.31
N LYS A 109 17.93 12.41 -10.49
CA LYS A 109 18.62 11.54 -9.51
C LYS A 109 17.75 11.09 -8.33
N ASN A 110 16.57 11.67 -8.18
CA ASN A 110 15.61 11.32 -7.13
C ASN A 110 14.54 10.31 -7.59
N PHE A 111 14.71 9.74 -8.80
CA PHE A 111 13.96 8.59 -9.29
C PHE A 111 14.85 7.34 -9.22
N TYR A 112 14.26 6.24 -8.77
CA TYR A 112 14.87 4.92 -8.76
C TYR A 112 13.90 3.91 -9.35
N TYR A 113 14.38 3.09 -10.29
CA TYR A 113 13.59 2.06 -10.95
C TYR A 113 14.25 0.71 -10.72
N GLN A 114 13.46 -0.26 -10.27
CA GLN A 114 13.91 -1.62 -10.02
C GLN A 114 13.01 -2.60 -10.74
N THR A 115 13.60 -3.46 -11.57
CA THR A 115 12.90 -4.65 -12.07
C THR A 115 12.64 -5.60 -10.90
N VAL A 116 11.37 -5.98 -10.72
CA VAL A 116 10.89 -6.89 -9.67
C VAL A 116 10.06 -8.00 -10.29
N TYR A 117 9.94 -9.13 -9.58
CA TYR A 117 9.17 -10.29 -10.04
C TYR A 117 8.10 -10.64 -9.02
N VAL A 118 6.87 -10.84 -9.50
CA VAL A 118 5.76 -11.32 -8.68
C VAL A 118 5.51 -12.79 -9.03
N TYR A 119 5.74 -13.65 -8.05
CA TYR A 119 5.54 -15.09 -8.17
C TYR A 119 4.15 -15.48 -7.66
N ASN A 120 3.51 -16.42 -8.35
CA ASN A 120 2.28 -17.03 -7.89
C ASN A 120 2.53 -18.50 -7.56
N GLN A 121 2.34 -18.83 -6.29
CA GLN A 121 2.45 -20.20 -5.80
C GLN A 121 1.16 -20.97 -6.13
N ASN A 122 1.32 -22.20 -6.62
CA ASN A 122 0.16 -23.04 -6.94
C ASN A 122 -0.66 -23.36 -5.68
N GLN A 123 -1.96 -23.60 -5.85
CA GLN A 123 -2.85 -23.97 -4.73
C GLN A 123 -2.33 -25.16 -3.92
N GLN A 124 -1.63 -26.11 -4.56
CA GLN A 124 -1.00 -27.26 -3.89
C GLN A 124 0.19 -26.87 -2.99
N GLN A 125 0.88 -25.75 -3.27
CA GLN A 125 1.95 -25.22 -2.42
C GLN A 125 1.37 -24.42 -1.24
N VAL A 126 0.26 -23.70 -1.48
CA VAL A 126 -0.42 -22.88 -0.45
C VAL A 126 -1.17 -23.73 0.58
N ASN A 127 -1.71 -24.87 0.15
CA ASN A 127 -2.51 -25.77 1.00
C ASN A 127 -1.74 -27.00 1.51
N ASN A 128 -0.39 -26.98 1.51
CA ASN A 128 0.38 -28.13 1.97
C ASN A 128 0.50 -28.11 3.50
N PRO A 129 -0.10 -29.05 4.25
CA PRO A 129 -0.10 -29.03 5.72
C PRO A 129 1.26 -29.38 6.37
N ALA A 130 2.32 -29.54 5.56
CA ALA A 130 3.66 -29.93 5.99
C ALA A 130 4.67 -28.76 6.06
N GLN A 131 4.21 -27.51 5.96
CA GLN A 131 5.01 -26.30 6.21
C GLN A 131 4.46 -25.53 7.40
#